data_AF-A0A7V9IVX6-F1
#
_entry.id   AF-A0A7V9IVX6-F1
#
_cell.length_a   1.000
_cell.length_b   1.000
_cell.length_c   1.000
_cell.angle_alpha   90.00
_cell.angle_beta   90.00
_cell.angle_gamma   90.00
#
_symmetry.space_group_name_H-M   'P 1'
#
loop_
_entity.id
_entity.type
_entity.pdbx_description
1 polymer ?
#
loop_
_entity_poly.entity_id
_entity_poly.type
_entity_poly.pdbx_seq_one_letter_code
_entity_poly.pdbx_strand_id
1 'polypeptide(L)'
;MDAAALRNRLLLASGMWRHATDEPLPKMAPGEPAEQVQAFELKLVELLCSRATPETARAVADQTWDLVHDRPDGDPVKQRVSECHEELARLSAGGLGGAS
;
A
#
# COMPACT_ATOMS: atom_id res chain seq x y z
N MET A 1 8.85 12.21 14.52
CA MET A 1 9.25 12.15 13.10
C MET A 1 9.43 13.57 12.60
N ASP A 2 10.44 13.87 11.79
CA ASP A 2 10.66 15.24 11.32
C ASP A 2 9.73 15.60 10.14
N ALA A 3 9.40 16.89 9.99
CA ALA A 3 8.47 17.39 8.98
C ALA A 3 8.89 17.04 7.54
N ALA A 4 10.20 17.00 7.26
CA ALA A 4 10.70 16.60 5.95
C ALA A 4 10.34 15.14 5.60
N ALA A 5 10.49 14.23 6.56
CA ALA A 5 10.17 12.82 6.37
C ALA A 5 8.67 12.62 6.16
N LEU A 6 7.83 13.36 6.89
CA LEU A 6 6.37 13.31 6.73
C LEU A 6 5.93 13.83 5.35
N ARG A 7 6.52 14.93 4.88
CA ARG A 7 6.27 15.47 3.53
C ARG A 7 6.65 14.46 2.44
N ASN A 8 7.81 13.80 2.58
CA ASN A 8 8.25 12.80 1.60
C ASN A 8 7.29 11.62 1.51
N ARG A 9 6.80 11.12 2.66
CA ARG A 9 5.77 10.08 2.71
C ARG A 9 4.48 10.49 2.00
N LEU A 10 3.99 11.70 2.27
CA LEU A 10 2.79 12.22 1.61
C LEU A 10 2.97 12.34 0.09
N LEU A 11 4.13 12.84 -0.36
CA LEU A 11 4.42 12.95 -1.80
C LEU A 11 4.46 11.59 -2.48
N LEU A 12 5.13 10.60 -1.87
CA LEU A 12 5.21 9.24 -2.39
C LEU A 12 3.81 8.60 -2.45
N ALA A 13 3.07 8.59 -1.35
CA ALA A 13 1.75 7.99 -1.28
C ALA A 13 0.75 8.67 -2.24
N SER A 14 0.79 10.00 -2.36
CA SER A 14 -0.12 10.72 -3.28
C SER A 14 0.27 10.53 -4.75
N GLY A 15 1.55 10.35 -5.06
CA GLY A 15 2.01 9.98 -6.40
C GLY A 15 1.53 8.59 -6.78
N MET A 16 1.70 7.63 -5.87
CA MET A 16 1.26 6.25 -6.06
C MET A 16 -0.26 6.13 -6.22
N TRP A 17 -1.05 6.87 -5.43
CA TRP A 17 -2.51 6.95 -5.58
C TRP A 17 -2.92 7.36 -6.99
N ARG A 18 -2.37 8.49 -7.49
CA ARG A 18 -2.70 9.00 -8.84
C ARG A 18 -2.29 8.05 -9.96
N HIS A 19 -1.32 7.18 -9.73
CA HIS A 19 -0.91 6.18 -10.70
C HIS A 19 -1.82 4.94 -10.66
N ALA A 20 -2.31 4.59 -9.47
CA ALA A 20 -3.15 3.41 -9.24
C ALA A 20 -4.63 3.63 -9.54
N THR A 21 -5.11 4.88 -9.51
CA THR A 21 -6.51 5.22 -9.72
C THR A 21 -6.67 6.63 -10.33
N ASP A 22 -7.78 6.82 -11.04
CA ASP A 22 -8.22 8.14 -11.54
C ASP A 22 -9.03 8.92 -10.46
N GLU A 23 -9.27 8.30 -9.31
CA GLU A 23 -10.03 8.91 -8.22
C GLU A 23 -9.26 10.06 -7.55
N PRO A 24 -9.96 11.11 -7.09
CA PRO A 24 -9.33 12.17 -6.31
C PRO A 24 -8.73 11.61 -5.01
N LEU A 25 -7.75 12.32 -4.45
CA LEU A 25 -7.17 11.94 -3.15
C LEU A 25 -8.28 11.88 -2.09
N PRO A 26 -8.32 10.82 -1.27
CA PRO A 26 -9.35 10.65 -0.28
C PRO A 26 -9.25 11.74 0.79
N LYS A 27 -10.40 12.22 1.25
CA LYS A 27 -10.43 13.11 2.42
C LYS A 27 -10.11 12.31 3.67
N MET A 28 -9.11 12.76 4.42
CA MET A 28 -8.74 12.18 5.71
C MET A 28 -9.48 12.88 6.84
N ALA A 29 -9.79 12.13 7.90
CA ALA A 29 -10.33 12.71 9.12
C ALA A 29 -9.33 13.74 9.69
N PRO A 30 -9.80 14.88 10.24
CA PRO A 30 -8.91 15.84 10.90
C PRO A 30 -8.18 15.17 12.07
N GLY A 31 -6.92 15.55 12.31
CA GLY A 31 -6.09 14.97 13.36
C GLY A 31 -4.62 15.37 13.20
N GLU A 32 -3.73 14.67 13.90
CA GLU A 32 -2.30 14.94 13.77
C GLU A 32 -1.81 14.61 12.35
N PRO A 33 -0.95 15.46 11.75
CA PRO A 33 -0.48 15.26 10.38
C PRO A 33 0.14 13.87 10.14
N ALA A 34 0.87 13.35 11.13
CA ALA A 34 1.48 12.03 11.05
C ALA A 34 0.44 10.90 10.98
N GLU A 35 -0.62 11.00 11.76
CA GLU A 35 -1.73 10.04 11.78
C GLU A 35 -2.54 10.10 10.49
N GLN A 36 -2.78 11.30 9.96
CA GLN A 36 -3.48 11.48 8.68
C GLN A 36 -2.71 10.84 7.52
N VAL A 37 -1.40 11.04 7.45
CA VAL A 37 -0.57 10.44 6.40
C VAL A 37 -0.53 8.92 6.56
N GLN A 38 -0.38 8.40 7.78
CA GLN A 38 -0.41 6.96 8.02
C GLN A 38 -1.75 6.35 7.62
N ALA A 39 -2.87 6.98 7.98
CA ALA A 39 -4.20 6.50 7.61
C ALA A 39 -4.44 6.56 6.09
N PHE A 40 -3.87 7.55 5.40
CA PHE A 40 -3.90 7.62 3.94
C PHE A 40 -3.09 6.48 3.30
N GLU A 41 -1.88 6.21 3.81
CA GLU A 41 -1.05 5.10 3.35
C GLU A 41 -1.74 3.75 3.54
N LEU A 42 -2.40 3.52 4.68
CA LEU A 42 -3.18 2.30 4.93
C LEU A 42 -4.30 2.11 3.90
N LYS A 43 -5.05 3.19 3.59
CA LYS A 43 -6.08 3.16 2.53
C LYS A 43 -5.50 2.86 1.15
N LEU A 44 -4.33 3.42 0.83
CA LEU A 44 -3.64 3.16 -0.43
C LEU A 44 -3.21 1.69 -0.54
N VAL A 45 -2.62 1.12 0.51
CA VAL A 45 -2.23 -0.30 0.54
C VAL A 45 -3.46 -1.18 0.36
N GLU A 46 -4.54 -0.92 1.10
CA GLU A 46 -5.80 -1.66 0.97
C GLU A 46 -6.37 -1.59 -0.46
N LEU A 47 -6.34 -0.40 -1.08
CA LEU A 47 -6.79 -0.22 -2.47
C LEU A 47 -5.96 -1.05 -3.45
N LEU A 48 -4.63 -1.00 -3.34
CA LEU A 48 -3.73 -1.72 -4.24
C LEU A 48 -3.90 -3.24 -4.11
N CYS A 49 -3.95 -3.72 -2.87
CA CYS A 49 -4.11 -5.13 -2.55
C CYS A 49 -5.46 -5.67 -3.01
N SER A 50 -6.55 -4.93 -2.77
CA SER A 50 -7.90 -5.36 -3.17
C SER A 50 -8.12 -5.38 -4.70
N ARG A 51 -7.35 -4.59 -5.46
CA ARG A 51 -7.38 -4.57 -6.93
C ARG A 51 -6.40 -5.55 -7.57
N ALA A 52 -5.59 -6.24 -6.79
CA ALA A 52 -4.63 -7.19 -7.31
C ALA A 52 -5.33 -8.39 -7.94
N THR A 53 -4.79 -8.84 -9.07
CA THR A 53 -5.17 -10.07 -9.77
C THR A 53 -4.01 -11.06 -9.66
N PRO A 54 -4.21 -12.35 -9.97
CA PRO A 54 -3.09 -13.30 -10.04
C PRO A 54 -1.95 -12.81 -10.94
N GLU A 55 -2.26 -12.16 -12.08
CA GLU A 55 -1.25 -11.60 -12.99
C GLU A 55 -0.53 -10.38 -12.43
N THR A 56 -1.20 -9.56 -11.60
CA THR A 56 -0.63 -8.31 -11.06
C THR A 56 -0.13 -8.44 -9.63
N ALA A 57 -0.36 -9.56 -8.95
CA ALA A 57 -0.05 -9.77 -7.52
C ALA A 57 1.41 -9.46 -7.18
N ARG A 58 2.36 -9.90 -8.02
CA ARG A 58 3.78 -9.61 -7.82
C ARG A 58 4.10 -8.12 -7.95
N ALA A 59 3.57 -7.47 -8.99
CA ALA A 59 3.79 -6.04 -9.22
C ALA A 59 3.22 -5.19 -8.07
N VAL A 60 2.04 -5.55 -7.56
CA VAL A 60 1.44 -4.91 -6.39
C VAL A 60 2.30 -5.12 -5.14
N ALA A 61 2.84 -6.32 -4.94
CA ALA A 61 3.73 -6.61 -3.81
C ALA A 61 5.01 -5.76 -3.85
N ASP A 62 5.70 -5.73 -4.99
CA ASP A 62 6.89 -4.89 -5.20
C ASP A 62 6.58 -3.39 -4.99
N GLN A 63 5.47 -2.90 -5.56
CA GLN A 63 5.06 -1.50 -5.43
C GLN A 63 4.76 -1.10 -3.98
N THR A 64 4.04 -1.94 -3.25
CA THR A 64 3.72 -1.68 -1.83
C THR A 64 4.94 -1.83 -0.93
N TRP A 65 5.92 -2.66 -1.31
CA TRP A 65 7.19 -2.79 -0.59
C TRP A 65 8.05 -1.53 -0.67
N ASP A 66 8.09 -0.86 -1.83
CA ASP A 66 8.82 0.41 -2.03
C ASP A 66 8.38 1.50 -1.01
N LEU A 67 7.12 1.47 -0.59
CA LEU A 67 6.57 2.40 0.41
C LEU A 67 7.14 2.20 1.83
N VAL A 68 7.53 0.97 2.18
CA VAL A 68 7.72 0.55 3.58
C VAL A 68 9.04 -0.18 3.87
N HIS A 69 9.86 -0.53 2.88
CA HIS A 69 11.02 -1.40 3.07
C HIS A 69 12.04 -0.88 4.10
N ASP A 70 12.22 0.45 4.19
CA ASP A 70 13.14 1.11 5.13
C ASP A 70 12.53 1.36 6.53
N ARG A 71 11.24 1.06 6.71
CA ARG A 71 10.52 1.30 7.97
C ARG A 71 10.77 0.19 8.99
N PRO A 72 10.66 0.49 10.30
CA PRO A 72 10.71 -0.54 11.34
C PRO A 72 9.55 -1.53 11.19
N ASP A 73 9.75 -2.78 11.63
CA ASP A 73 8.74 -3.85 11.53
C ASP A 73 7.48 -3.61 12.37
N GLY A 74 7.57 -2.71 13.37
CA GLY A 74 6.42 -2.25 14.15
C GLY A 74 5.62 -1.12 13.50
N ASP A 75 6.01 -0.63 12.31
CA ASP A 75 5.21 0.36 11.59
C ASP A 75 3.91 -0.29 11.09
N PRO A 76 2.73 0.29 11.38
CA PRO A 76 1.46 -0.33 11.05
C PRO A 76 1.21 -0.43 9.53
N VAL A 77 1.83 0.44 8.73
CA VAL A 77 1.73 0.34 7.26
C VAL A 77 2.57 -0.82 6.78
N LYS A 78 3.79 -0.99 7.31
CA LYS A 78 4.65 -2.14 6.98
C LYS A 78 3.98 -3.47 7.35
N GLN A 79 3.38 -3.55 8.54
CA GLN A 79 2.62 -4.72 8.97
C GLN A 79 1.49 -5.04 7.98
N ARG A 80 0.70 -4.05 7.60
CA ARG A 80 -0.38 -4.23 6.62
C ARG A 80 0.12 -4.67 5.24
N VAL A 81 1.25 -4.14 4.78
CA VAL A 81 1.89 -4.58 3.53
C VAL A 81 2.28 -6.06 3.62
N SER A 82 2.89 -6.48 4.73
CA SER A 82 3.25 -7.89 4.95
C SER A 82 2.03 -8.80 4.96
N GLU A 83 0.96 -8.43 5.67
CA GLU A 83 -0.31 -9.19 5.67
C GLU A 83 -0.86 -9.35 4.24
N CYS A 84 -0.89 -8.26 3.48
CA CYS A 84 -1.33 -8.28 2.08
C CYS A 84 -0.44 -9.18 1.21
N HIS A 85 0.88 -9.17 1.38
CA HIS A 85 1.79 -10.02 0.59
C HIS A 85 1.51 -11.51 0.79
N GLU A 86 1.11 -11.93 1.99
CA GLU A 86 0.69 -13.30 2.25
C GLU A 86 -0.60 -13.66 1.48
N GLU A 87 -1.54 -12.73 1.37
CA GLU A 87 -2.76 -12.91 0.55
C GLU A 87 -2.44 -12.93 -0.95
N LEU A 88 -1.57 -12.03 -1.43
CA LEU A 88 -1.12 -11.97 -2.82
C LEU A 88 -0.37 -13.24 -3.24
N ALA A 89 0.47 -13.79 -2.36
CA ALA A 89 1.17 -15.05 -2.61
C ALA A 89 0.18 -16.21 -2.78
N ARG A 90 -0.88 -16.27 -1.96
CA ARG A 90 -1.97 -17.25 -2.10
C ARG A 90 -2.75 -17.06 -3.40
N LEU A 91 -3.05 -15.82 -3.77
CA LEU A 91 -3.75 -15.47 -5.01
C LEU A 91 -2.94 -15.90 -6.25
N SER A 92 -1.63 -15.64 -6.26
CA SER A 92 -0.74 -16.01 -7.37
C SER A 92 -0.55 -17.53 -7.49
N ALA A 93 -0.45 -18.25 -6.37
CA ALA A 93 -0.36 -19.71 -6.38
C ALA A 93 -1.66 -20.39 -6.87
N GLY A 94 -2.82 -19.82 -6.56
CA GLY A 94 -4.13 -20.34 -6.99
C GLY A 94 -4.44 -20.14 -8.48
N GLY A 95 -3.89 -19.09 -9.11
CA GLY A 95 -4.09 -18.80 -10.54
C GLY A 95 -3.50 -19.83 -11.50
N LEU A 96 -2.55 -20.65 -11.04
CA LEU A 96 -1.91 -21.71 -11.83
C LEU A 96 -2.66 -23.07 -11.78
N GLY A 97 -3.75 -23.17 -11.00
CA GLY A 97 -4.50 -24.42 -10.79
C GLY A 97 -5.86 -24.52 -11.53
N GLY A 98 -6.25 -23.49 -12.30
CA GLY A 98 -7.54 -23.40 -12.98
C GLY A 98 -7.52 -23.87 -14.44
N ALA A 99 -6.92 -25.02 -14.70
CA ALA A 99 -7.07 -25.72 -15.98
C ALA A 99 -6.98 -27.24 -15.72
N SER A 100 -8.13 -27.87 -15.60
CA SER A 100 -8.32 -29.32 -15.68
C SER A 100 -9.69 -29.59 -16.30
#